data_AF-A0AAW2CXF6-F1
#
_entry.id   AF-A0AAW2CXF6-F1
#
_cell.length_a   1.000
_cell.length_b   1.000
_cell.length_c   1.000
_cell.angle_alpha   90.00
_cell.angle_beta   90.00
_cell.angle_gamma   90.00
#
_symmetry.space_group_name_H-M   'P 1'
#
loop_
_entity.id
_entity.type
_entity.pdbx_description
1 polymer ?
#
loop_
_entity_poly.entity_id
_entity_poly.type
_entity_poly.pdbx_seq_one_letter_code
_entity_poly.pdbx_strand_id
1 'polypeptide(L)'
;MMKVEVTIISKERIKLSSLTLHHLKPYKLTLLDQVTPATSLSDTLNIFYPFSGNIKDNLFIHEFDTGVPFLEARVNCSMSEFLKHLETDSLSLFVPYHAFCKETNTTIGRMAIQLNLFDCGGIAIGLSCSHKVAVATTASIFLHSWAAILGLPLLPEPKPDVCAVTCWLRFFNDIDFGWGKPFWVGIMGKVGPAFRNLIIFSETPWGDGTEAWVTLEEKEMAILENDPEFLACASLNPSISISL
;
A
#
# COMPACT_ATOMS: atom_id res chain seq x y z
N MET A 1 -16.65 -20.24 -11.78
CA MET A 1 -15.80 -19.14 -11.24
C MET A 1 -14.38 -19.67 -11.17
N MET A 2 -13.42 -19.01 -11.81
CA MET A 2 -12.04 -19.46 -11.81
C MET A 2 -11.41 -19.13 -10.46
N LYS A 3 -10.72 -20.10 -9.85
CA LYS A 3 -10.02 -19.89 -8.58
C LYS A 3 -8.65 -19.27 -8.87
N VAL A 4 -8.48 -18.00 -8.50
CA VAL A 4 -7.18 -17.32 -8.57
C VAL A 4 -6.27 -17.90 -7.51
N GLU A 5 -5.07 -18.32 -7.93
CA GLU A 5 -4.03 -18.85 -7.05
C GLU A 5 -2.74 -18.07 -7.27
N VAL A 6 -2.16 -17.59 -6.17
CA VAL A 6 -0.88 -16.89 -6.15
C VAL A 6 0.13 -17.77 -5.43
N THR A 7 1.14 -18.23 -6.15
CA THR A 7 2.19 -19.11 -5.63
C THR A 7 3.48 -18.30 -5.44
N ILE A 8 3.98 -18.21 -4.21
CA ILE A 8 5.28 -17.58 -3.94
C ILE A 8 6.40 -18.48 -4.48
N ILE A 9 7.21 -17.95 -5.39
CA ILE A 9 8.32 -18.66 -6.04
C ILE A 9 9.67 -18.33 -5.39
N SER A 10 9.84 -17.13 -4.83
CA SER A 10 11.06 -16.72 -4.13
C SER A 10 10.75 -15.77 -2.97
N LYS A 11 11.62 -15.76 -1.96
CA LYS A 11 11.57 -14.86 -0.81
C LYS A 11 12.98 -14.43 -0.47
N GLU A 12 13.24 -13.14 -0.55
CA GLU A 12 14.54 -12.54 -0.29
C GLU A 12 14.39 -11.35 0.65
N ARG A 13 15.51 -10.89 1.22
CA ARG A 13 15.57 -9.59 1.89
C ARG A 13 16.56 -8.71 1.16
N ILE A 14 16.05 -7.63 0.57
CA ILE A 14 16.85 -6.67 -0.18
C ILE A 14 17.45 -5.68 0.82
N LYS A 15 18.78 -5.73 0.93
CA LYS A 15 19.56 -4.82 1.78
C LYS A 15 19.99 -3.58 1.01
N LEU A 16 20.46 -2.58 1.74
CA LEU A 16 21.17 -1.43 1.20
C LEU A 16 22.40 -1.89 0.41
N SER A 17 22.76 -1.20 -0.68
CA SER A 17 23.92 -1.58 -1.50
C SER A 17 25.28 -1.17 -0.90
N SER A 18 25.32 -0.47 0.25
CA SER A 18 26.57 -0.01 0.89
C SER A 18 26.62 -0.18 2.41
N LEU A 19 27.56 -1.01 2.88
CA LEU A 19 28.46 -0.72 4.00
C LEU A 19 29.77 -1.50 3.79
N THR A 20 30.79 -0.82 3.25
CA THR A 20 32.19 -1.27 3.00
C THR A 20 32.42 -2.08 1.72
N LEU A 21 33.05 -1.45 0.73
CA LEU A 21 33.30 -1.95 -0.63
C LEU A 21 34.79 -2.37 -0.78
N HIS A 22 35.21 -3.43 -0.10
CA HIS A 22 36.54 -4.02 -0.32
C HIS A 22 36.40 -5.55 -0.39
N HIS A 23 36.73 -6.12 -1.56
CA HIS A 23 36.88 -7.56 -1.87
C HIS A 23 35.66 -8.34 -2.38
N LEU A 24 35.18 -8.06 -3.61
CA LEU A 24 34.35 -9.04 -4.33
C LEU A 24 34.88 -9.37 -5.72
N LYS A 25 34.96 -10.69 -5.96
CA LYS A 25 35.26 -11.33 -7.24
C LYS A 25 34.04 -11.22 -8.18
N PRO A 26 34.21 -11.33 -9.50
CA PRO A 26 33.12 -11.22 -10.46
C PRO A 26 32.02 -12.26 -10.22
N TYR A 27 30.78 -11.78 -10.13
CA TYR A 27 29.55 -12.55 -9.92
C TYR A 27 28.85 -12.83 -11.27
N LYS A 28 28.26 -14.01 -11.43
CA LYS A 28 27.61 -14.44 -12.67
C LYS A 28 26.12 -14.13 -12.62
N LEU A 29 25.67 -13.26 -13.53
CA LEU A 29 24.30 -12.75 -13.61
C LEU A 29 23.29 -13.85 -14.03
N THR A 30 22.16 -13.93 -13.33
CA THR A 30 20.99 -14.76 -13.61
C THR A 30 19.93 -13.96 -14.39
N LEU A 31 18.86 -14.61 -14.85
CA LEU A 31 17.72 -13.95 -15.52
C LEU A 31 17.04 -12.88 -14.64
N LEU A 32 17.13 -13.01 -13.31
CA LEU A 32 16.69 -12.02 -12.32
C LEU A 32 17.58 -10.76 -12.28
N ASP A 33 18.85 -10.88 -12.66
CA ASP A 33 19.75 -9.74 -12.74
C ASP A 33 19.53 -8.90 -14.02
N GLN A 34 18.87 -9.48 -15.02
CA GLN A 34 18.57 -8.83 -16.30
C GLN A 34 17.20 -8.13 -16.30
N VAL A 35 16.35 -8.41 -15.31
CA VAL A 35 15.07 -7.73 -15.07
C VAL A 35 15.13 -7.21 -13.65
N THR A 36 15.35 -5.91 -13.50
CA THR A 36 16.15 -5.28 -12.44
C THR A 36 15.38 -4.72 -11.20
N PRO A 37 14.27 -5.29 -10.67
CA PRO A 37 13.62 -4.74 -9.46
C PRO A 37 14.52 -4.78 -8.22
N ALA A 38 15.25 -5.86 -7.97
CA ALA A 38 15.97 -6.06 -6.70
C ALA A 38 17.15 -5.11 -6.50
N THR A 39 17.96 -4.88 -7.53
CA THR A 39 19.11 -3.95 -7.48
C THR A 39 18.66 -2.49 -7.47
N SER A 40 17.71 -2.11 -8.33
CA SER A 40 17.12 -0.76 -8.30
C SER A 40 16.40 -0.48 -6.97
N LEU A 41 15.78 -1.51 -6.36
CA LEU A 41 15.18 -1.42 -5.04
C LEU A 41 16.24 -1.22 -3.96
N SER A 42 17.37 -1.96 -4.03
CA SER A 42 18.51 -1.77 -3.12
C SER A 42 19.05 -0.34 -3.18
N ASP A 43 19.20 0.22 -4.38
CA ASP A 43 19.65 1.60 -4.57
C ASP A 43 18.61 2.62 -4.10
N THR A 44 17.31 2.34 -4.33
CA THR A 44 16.22 3.16 -3.79
C THR A 44 16.24 3.15 -2.27
N LEU A 45 16.49 2.00 -1.64
CA LEU A 45 16.59 1.89 -0.19
C LEU A 45 17.77 2.67 0.39
N ASN A 46 18.82 3.00 -0.37
CA ASN A 46 19.84 3.93 0.13
C ASN A 46 19.29 5.33 0.39
N ILE A 47 18.31 5.76 -0.43
CA ILE A 47 17.61 7.04 -0.26
C ILE A 47 16.55 6.91 0.85
N PHE A 48 15.84 5.78 0.89
CA PHE A 48 14.79 5.49 1.85
C PHE A 48 15.21 4.50 2.95
N TYR A 49 16.43 4.66 3.47
CA TYR A 49 17.04 3.72 4.41
C TYR A 49 16.24 3.48 5.71
N PRO A 50 15.36 4.38 6.20
CA PRO A 50 14.53 4.04 7.35
C PRO A 50 13.59 2.85 7.10
N PHE A 51 13.23 2.55 5.85
CA PHE A 51 12.40 1.38 5.52
C PHE A 51 13.11 0.04 5.68
N SER A 52 14.45 0.03 5.70
CA SER A 52 15.24 -1.19 5.91
C SER A 52 15.56 -1.47 7.38
N GLY A 53 15.11 -0.62 8.30
CA GLY A 53 15.33 -0.73 9.75
C GLY A 53 14.14 -1.29 10.56
N ASN A 54 14.40 -1.58 11.83
CA ASN A 54 13.43 -2.04 12.83
C ASN A 54 12.97 -0.88 13.72
N ILE A 55 11.72 -0.89 14.23
CA ILE A 55 11.31 0.12 15.24
C ILE A 55 11.64 -0.44 16.61
N LYS A 56 12.29 0.41 17.40
CA LYS A 56 12.50 0.24 18.82
C LYS A 56 11.48 1.05 19.60
N ASP A 57 10.85 0.42 20.60
CA ASP A 57 10.03 1.07 21.62
C ASP A 57 8.88 1.94 21.07
N ASN A 58 8.43 1.72 19.82
CA ASN A 58 7.50 2.60 19.09
C ASN A 58 7.99 4.05 18.87
N LEU A 59 9.27 4.35 19.11
CA LEU A 59 9.78 5.73 19.10
C LEU A 59 10.84 5.98 18.03
N PHE A 60 11.70 5.00 17.73
CA PHE A 60 12.85 5.20 16.84
C PHE A 60 13.04 4.02 15.89
N ILE A 61 13.64 4.27 14.73
CA ILE A 61 14.09 3.21 13.80
C ILE A 61 15.59 2.98 13.99
N HIS A 62 16.02 1.73 14.08
CA HIS A 62 17.41 1.29 14.22
C HIS A 62 17.70 0.07 13.32
N GLU A 63 18.95 -0.41 13.27
CA GLU A 63 19.32 -1.64 12.54
C GLU A 63 18.94 -1.64 11.05
N PHE A 64 19.42 -0.64 10.32
CA PHE A 64 19.08 -0.41 8.91
C PHE A 64 19.60 -1.48 7.95
N ASP A 65 20.47 -2.40 8.39
CA ASP A 65 21.04 -3.49 7.59
C ASP A 65 20.14 -4.73 7.49
N THR A 66 18.96 -4.69 8.11
CA THR A 66 17.97 -5.78 8.11
C THR A 66 17.37 -5.99 6.71
N GLY A 67 17.17 -4.92 5.95
CA GLY A 67 16.62 -4.97 4.59
C GLY A 67 15.11 -5.23 4.54
N VAL A 68 14.55 -5.08 3.34
CA VAL A 68 13.12 -5.18 3.05
C VAL A 68 12.79 -6.57 2.47
N PRO A 69 11.82 -7.31 3.03
CA PRO A 69 11.30 -8.52 2.40
C PRO A 69 10.78 -8.26 0.99
N PHE A 70 11.29 -9.04 0.04
CA PHE A 70 10.90 -9.02 -1.36
C PHE A 70 10.48 -10.43 -1.76
N LEU A 71 9.22 -10.57 -2.18
CA LEU A 71 8.64 -11.84 -2.57
C LEU A 71 8.38 -11.79 -4.08
N GLU A 72 8.65 -12.88 -4.77
CA GLU A 72 8.18 -13.06 -6.13
C GLU A 72 7.13 -14.14 -6.15
N ALA A 73 6.08 -13.92 -6.93
CA ALA A 73 4.95 -14.81 -7.02
C ALA A 73 4.51 -15.00 -8.47
N ARG A 74 3.97 -16.18 -8.78
CA ARG A 74 3.29 -16.46 -10.05
C ARG A 74 1.78 -16.55 -9.80
N VAL A 75 1.02 -15.96 -10.71
CA VAL A 75 -0.44 -15.95 -10.71
C VAL A 75 -0.94 -16.86 -11.82
N ASN A 76 -1.79 -17.84 -11.48
CA ASN A 76 -2.23 -18.91 -12.38
C ASN A 76 -3.24 -18.50 -13.46
N CYS A 77 -3.29 -17.21 -13.82
CA CYS A 77 -4.21 -16.69 -14.82
C CYS A 77 -3.64 -15.49 -15.56
N SER A 78 -4.37 -15.03 -16.59
CA SER A 78 -4.06 -13.74 -17.23
C SER A 78 -4.55 -12.57 -16.37
N MET A 79 -3.84 -11.44 -16.43
CA MET A 79 -4.28 -10.20 -15.76
C MET A 79 -5.64 -9.72 -16.29
N SER A 80 -5.88 -9.86 -17.60
CA SER A 80 -7.16 -9.45 -18.21
C SER A 80 -8.35 -10.24 -17.68
N GLU A 81 -8.14 -11.52 -17.36
CA GLU A 81 -9.18 -12.40 -16.82
C GLU A 81 -9.43 -12.09 -15.34
N PHE A 82 -8.37 -11.84 -14.57
CA PHE A 82 -8.46 -11.39 -13.19
C PHE A 82 -9.26 -10.08 -13.08
N LEU A 83 -8.93 -9.08 -13.88
CA LEU A 83 -9.58 -7.76 -13.82
C LEU A 83 -11.07 -7.78 -14.23
N LYS A 84 -11.50 -8.74 -15.07
CA LYS A 84 -12.91 -8.90 -15.46
C LYS A 84 -13.81 -9.39 -14.32
N HIS A 85 -13.23 -10.09 -13.35
CA HIS A 85 -13.94 -10.70 -12.23
C HIS A 85 -13.28 -10.31 -10.91
N LEU A 86 -12.90 -9.03 -10.80
CA LEU A 86 -12.21 -8.52 -9.63
C LEU A 86 -13.13 -8.56 -8.40
N GLU A 87 -12.77 -9.39 -7.43
CA GLU A 87 -13.31 -9.32 -6.07
C GLU A 87 -12.29 -8.61 -5.19
N THR A 88 -12.69 -7.60 -4.44
CA THR A 88 -11.78 -6.77 -3.62
C THR A 88 -10.94 -7.61 -2.66
N ASP A 89 -11.53 -8.65 -2.06
CA ASP A 89 -10.85 -9.54 -1.11
C ASP A 89 -9.71 -10.32 -1.77
N SER A 90 -9.79 -10.59 -3.08
CA SER A 90 -8.74 -11.29 -3.83
C SER A 90 -7.46 -10.47 -3.99
N LEU A 91 -7.52 -9.13 -3.83
CA LEU A 91 -6.34 -8.26 -3.86
C LEU A 91 -5.39 -8.54 -2.69
N SER A 92 -5.90 -9.11 -1.59
CA SER A 92 -5.09 -9.49 -0.43
C SER A 92 -4.06 -10.59 -0.77
N LEU A 93 -4.27 -11.35 -1.85
CA LEU A 93 -3.34 -12.36 -2.36
C LEU A 93 -2.06 -11.75 -2.98
N PHE A 94 -2.13 -10.49 -3.42
CA PHE A 94 -1.06 -9.84 -4.16
C PHE A 94 -0.11 -9.02 -3.28
N VAL A 95 -0.35 -8.97 -1.97
CA VAL A 95 0.46 -8.25 -0.99
C VAL A 95 1.15 -9.21 -0.02
N PRO A 96 2.38 -8.92 0.45
CA PRO A 96 3.11 -9.77 1.39
C PRO A 96 2.39 -10.00 2.72
N TYR A 97 1.71 -8.95 3.20
CA TYR A 97 1.02 -8.95 4.48
C TYR A 97 -0.41 -8.46 4.27
N HIS A 98 -1.34 -9.15 4.92
CA HIS A 98 -2.76 -8.80 4.87
C HIS A 98 -2.98 -7.40 5.47
N ALA A 99 -3.83 -6.61 4.82
CA ALA A 99 -4.21 -5.29 5.32
C ALA A 99 -4.86 -5.39 6.71
N PHE A 100 -4.73 -4.33 7.51
CA PHE A 100 -5.41 -4.18 8.81
C PHE A 100 -5.01 -5.19 9.90
N CYS A 101 -3.88 -5.90 9.74
CA CYS A 101 -3.36 -6.75 10.80
C CYS A 101 -2.61 -5.92 11.86
N LYS A 102 -2.93 -6.15 13.14
CA LYS A 102 -2.15 -5.58 14.25
C LYS A 102 -0.76 -6.21 14.24
N GLU A 103 0.27 -5.38 14.16
CA GLU A 103 1.67 -5.81 14.22
C GLU A 103 1.95 -6.39 15.62
N THR A 104 1.92 -7.72 15.75
CA THR A 104 2.19 -8.44 17.00
C THR A 104 3.67 -8.73 17.20
N ASN A 105 4.47 -8.63 16.14
CA ASN A 105 5.89 -8.93 16.15
C ASN A 105 6.71 -7.76 15.59
N THR A 106 7.51 -7.11 16.44
CA THR A 106 8.33 -5.94 16.12
C THR A 106 9.53 -6.23 15.22
N THR A 107 9.81 -7.52 14.91
CA THR A 107 10.92 -7.97 14.05
C THR A 107 10.54 -8.26 12.60
N ILE A 108 9.26 -8.11 12.23
CA ILE A 108 8.81 -8.31 10.84
C ILE A 108 9.05 -7.00 10.07
N GLY A 109 9.62 -7.13 8.86
CA GLY A 109 9.99 -5.99 8.02
C GLY A 109 8.80 -5.04 7.79
N ARG A 110 9.04 -3.75 8.02
CA ARG A 110 8.01 -2.69 8.11
C ARG A 110 7.47 -2.27 6.77
N MET A 111 8.30 -2.43 5.75
CA MET A 111 7.93 -2.43 4.36
C MET A 111 8.18 -3.84 3.83
N ALA A 112 7.31 -4.33 2.97
CA ALA A 112 7.54 -5.54 2.20
C ALA A 112 6.93 -5.36 0.81
N ILE A 113 7.53 -6.00 -0.18
CA ILE A 113 7.13 -5.91 -1.58
C ILE A 113 6.87 -7.31 -2.11
N GLN A 114 5.80 -7.48 -2.88
CA GLN A 114 5.51 -8.70 -3.62
C GLN A 114 5.36 -8.37 -5.10
N LEU A 115 6.21 -8.98 -5.92
CA LEU A 115 6.16 -8.93 -7.38
C LEU A 115 5.33 -10.13 -7.88
N ASN A 116 4.20 -9.86 -8.52
CA ASN A 116 3.27 -10.89 -9.00
C ASN A 116 3.29 -10.95 -10.53
N LEU A 117 3.70 -12.08 -11.08
CA LEU A 117 3.80 -12.33 -12.51
C LEU A 117 2.61 -13.18 -12.98
N PHE A 118 1.76 -12.61 -13.84
CA PHE A 118 0.64 -13.31 -14.47
C PHE A 118 1.13 -14.15 -15.66
N ASP A 119 0.40 -15.21 -16.02
CA ASP A 119 0.73 -16.09 -17.16
C ASP A 119 0.79 -15.34 -18.50
N CYS A 120 0.08 -14.22 -18.61
CA CYS A 120 0.13 -13.34 -19.78
C CYS A 120 1.33 -12.37 -19.80
N GLY A 121 2.24 -12.46 -18.83
CA GLY A 121 3.36 -11.51 -18.66
C GLY A 121 2.99 -10.20 -17.97
N GLY A 122 1.72 -10.04 -17.54
CA GLY A 122 1.30 -8.90 -16.72
C GLY A 122 1.98 -8.91 -15.35
N ILE A 123 2.20 -7.72 -14.78
CA ILE A 123 2.88 -7.55 -13.48
C ILE A 123 1.98 -6.77 -12.52
N ALA A 124 1.77 -7.29 -11.31
CA ALA A 124 1.23 -6.52 -10.20
C ALA A 124 2.26 -6.40 -9.07
N ILE A 125 2.49 -5.18 -8.59
CA ILE A 125 3.41 -4.89 -7.48
C ILE A 125 2.57 -4.60 -6.23
N GLY A 126 2.64 -5.48 -5.24
CA GLY A 126 2.03 -5.27 -3.93
C GLY A 126 3.01 -4.66 -2.95
N LEU A 127 2.60 -3.58 -2.28
CA LEU A 127 3.38 -2.92 -1.22
C LEU A 127 2.62 -3.01 0.10
N SER A 128 3.24 -3.65 1.10
CA SER A 128 2.77 -3.58 2.48
C SER A 128 3.70 -2.64 3.26
N CYS A 129 3.14 -1.64 3.94
CA CYS A 129 3.93 -0.72 4.76
C CYS A 129 3.24 -0.41 6.09
N SER A 130 4.02 -0.37 7.17
CA SER A 130 3.54 0.09 8.47
C SER A 130 3.17 1.57 8.39
N HIS A 131 1.90 1.87 8.66
CA HIS A 131 1.39 3.24 8.67
C HIS A 131 2.06 4.13 9.74
N LYS A 132 2.83 3.54 10.68
CA LYS A 132 3.68 4.28 11.63
C LYS A 132 4.87 4.97 10.96
N VAL A 133 5.31 4.48 9.79
CA VAL A 133 6.55 4.91 9.13
C VAL A 133 6.28 5.63 7.81
N ALA A 134 5.17 5.32 7.15
CA ALA A 134 4.81 5.91 5.88
C ALA A 134 3.31 6.27 5.84
N VAL A 135 3.02 7.39 5.20
CA VAL A 135 1.68 7.73 4.70
C VAL A 135 1.62 7.47 3.19
N ALA A 136 0.43 7.53 2.60
CA ALA A 136 0.24 7.27 1.16
C ALA A 136 1.18 8.11 0.26
N THR A 137 1.40 9.38 0.60
CA THR A 137 2.35 10.25 -0.12
C THR A 137 3.78 9.70 -0.07
N THR A 138 4.23 9.20 1.08
CA THR A 138 5.56 8.61 1.23
C THR A 138 5.70 7.35 0.37
N ALA A 139 4.67 6.49 0.37
CA ALA A 139 4.64 5.29 -0.48
C ALA A 139 4.67 5.64 -1.98
N SER A 140 3.92 6.67 -2.40
CA SER A 140 3.93 7.16 -3.78
C SER A 140 5.30 7.71 -4.20
N ILE A 141 5.91 8.55 -3.37
CA ILE A 141 7.26 9.08 -3.63
C ILE A 141 8.29 7.94 -3.71
N PHE A 142 8.18 6.93 -2.84
CA PHE A 142 9.03 5.74 -2.89
C PHE A 142 8.88 4.99 -4.21
N LEU A 143 7.66 4.70 -4.66
CA LEU A 143 7.40 3.99 -5.92
C LEU A 143 7.88 4.79 -7.14
N HIS A 144 7.66 6.11 -7.15
CA HIS A 144 8.19 6.98 -8.21
C HIS A 144 9.72 7.00 -8.23
N SER A 145 10.35 7.10 -7.08
CA SER A 145 11.83 7.07 -6.98
C SER A 145 12.37 5.72 -7.47
N TRP A 146 11.71 4.62 -7.08
CA TRP A 146 12.09 3.29 -7.52
C TRP A 146 11.97 3.13 -9.04
N ALA A 147 10.86 3.56 -9.63
CA ALA A 147 10.67 3.53 -11.08
C ALA A 147 11.71 4.37 -11.84
N ALA A 148 12.04 5.55 -11.32
CA ALA A 148 13.07 6.42 -11.89
C ALA A 148 14.47 5.77 -11.83
N ILE A 149 14.83 5.16 -10.71
CA ILE A 149 16.12 4.45 -10.53
C ILE A 149 16.21 3.20 -11.41
N LEU A 150 15.09 2.49 -11.59
CA LEU A 150 14.99 1.37 -12.54
C LEU A 150 15.21 1.81 -14.00
N GLY A 151 15.19 3.12 -14.29
CA GLY A 151 15.36 3.67 -15.63
C GLY A 151 14.11 3.57 -16.49
N LEU A 152 12.93 3.37 -15.88
CA LEU A 152 11.67 3.42 -16.61
C LEU A 152 11.43 4.87 -17.07
N PRO A 153 11.05 5.09 -18.34
CA PRO A 153 10.64 6.42 -18.77
C PRO A 153 9.48 6.87 -17.89
N LEU A 154 9.65 8.00 -17.19
CA LEU A 154 8.56 8.73 -16.56
C LEU A 154 7.71 9.30 -17.70
N LEU A 155 6.92 8.42 -18.34
CA LEU A 155 6.01 8.80 -19.39
C LEU A 155 5.14 9.94 -18.86
N PRO A 156 4.81 10.97 -19.68
CA PRO A 156 3.77 11.91 -19.30
C PRO A 156 2.57 11.08 -18.87
N GLU A 157 2.13 11.26 -17.62
CA GLU A 157 1.28 10.28 -16.95
C GLU A 157 0.12 9.89 -17.89
N PRO A 158 0.06 8.64 -18.41
CA PRO A 158 -1.25 8.12 -18.76
C PRO A 158 -2.11 8.35 -17.52
N LYS A 159 -3.38 8.75 -17.61
CA LYS A 159 -4.25 8.79 -16.43
C LYS A 159 -4.58 7.34 -16.07
N PRO A 160 -3.91 6.66 -15.12
CA PRO A 160 -4.44 5.40 -14.63
C PRO A 160 -5.81 5.67 -13.99
N ASP A 161 -6.74 4.76 -14.20
CA ASP A 161 -7.92 4.68 -13.36
C ASP A 161 -7.46 4.17 -11.98
N VAL A 162 -7.08 5.11 -11.11
CA VAL A 162 -6.64 4.81 -9.75
C VAL A 162 -7.88 4.74 -8.87
N CYS A 163 -8.14 3.59 -8.26
CA CYS A 163 -9.05 3.48 -7.13
C CYS A 163 -8.21 3.27 -5.87
N ALA A 164 -8.27 4.20 -4.93
CA ALA A 164 -7.56 4.10 -3.66
C ALA A 164 -8.57 3.81 -2.55
N VAL A 165 -8.32 2.76 -1.75
CA VAL A 165 -9.12 2.46 -0.55
C VAL A 165 -8.18 2.43 0.64
N THR A 166 -8.45 3.25 1.65
CA THR A 166 -7.70 3.28 2.90
C THR A 166 -8.66 3.20 4.08
N CYS A 167 -8.20 2.67 5.21
CA CYS A 167 -9.03 2.50 6.38
C CYS A 167 -8.24 2.89 7.63
N TRP A 168 -8.81 3.82 8.36
CA TRP A 168 -8.24 4.56 9.49
C TRP A 168 -8.88 4.12 10.81
N LEU A 169 -9.54 2.95 10.83
CA LEU A 169 -10.14 2.39 12.05
C LEU A 169 -9.08 2.30 13.17
N ARG A 170 -9.43 2.80 14.36
CA ARG A 170 -8.57 2.88 15.56
C ARG A 170 -7.29 3.71 15.41
N PHE A 171 -7.10 4.40 14.29
CA PHE A 171 -5.86 5.13 14.05
C PHE A 171 -5.73 6.36 14.97
N PHE A 172 -6.82 7.10 15.18
CA PHE A 172 -6.83 8.34 15.99
C PHE A 172 -7.30 8.16 17.43
N ASN A 173 -7.94 7.02 17.76
CA ASN A 173 -8.65 6.83 19.03
C ASN A 173 -7.76 6.95 20.28
N ASP A 174 -6.47 6.67 20.14
CA ASP A 174 -5.49 6.70 21.24
C ASP A 174 -4.46 7.82 21.11
N ILE A 175 -4.64 8.73 20.14
CA ILE A 175 -3.73 9.86 19.95
C ILE A 175 -4.26 11.06 20.75
N ASP A 176 -3.50 11.48 21.75
CA ASP A 176 -3.73 12.72 22.49
C ASP A 176 -2.60 13.71 22.18
N PHE A 177 -2.95 14.84 21.56
CA PHE A 177 -2.01 15.89 21.18
C PHE A 177 -1.71 16.89 22.32
N GLY A 178 -2.17 16.62 23.54
CA GLY A 178 -2.02 17.48 24.72
C GLY A 178 -3.26 18.32 25.05
N TRP A 179 -4.35 18.14 24.29
CA TRP A 179 -5.64 18.80 24.51
C TRP A 179 -6.78 17.81 24.74
N GLY A 180 -6.45 16.54 24.96
CA GLY A 180 -7.40 15.43 25.00
C GLY A 180 -7.52 14.72 23.66
N LYS A 181 -8.20 13.57 23.69
CA LYS A 181 -8.48 12.77 22.50
C LYS A 181 -9.42 13.51 21.53
N PRO A 182 -9.22 13.40 20.21
CA PRO A 182 -10.11 14.02 19.23
C PRO A 182 -11.51 13.43 19.33
N PHE A 183 -12.54 14.29 19.37
CA PHE A 183 -13.94 13.87 19.36
C PHE A 183 -14.37 13.34 17.99
N TRP A 184 -13.89 13.96 16.91
CA TRP A 184 -14.13 13.54 15.53
C TRP A 184 -12.97 13.98 14.63
N VAL A 185 -12.72 13.25 13.55
CA VAL A 185 -11.65 13.54 12.58
C VAL A 185 -12.26 13.67 11.18
N GLY A 186 -12.26 14.89 10.65
CA GLY A 186 -12.60 15.14 9.25
C GLY A 186 -11.44 14.77 8.34
N ILE A 187 -11.67 13.93 7.35
CA ILE A 187 -10.59 13.32 6.56
C ILE A 187 -10.31 14.09 5.27
N MET A 188 -11.33 14.68 4.65
CA MET A 188 -11.18 15.46 3.42
C MET A 188 -11.87 16.82 3.47
N GLY A 189 -11.15 17.83 2.98
CA GLY A 189 -11.71 19.13 2.59
C GLY A 189 -12.00 19.16 1.08
N LYS A 190 -11.53 20.19 0.37
CA LYS A 190 -11.67 20.28 -1.09
C LYS A 190 -10.81 19.22 -1.78
N VAL A 191 -11.44 18.30 -2.49
CA VAL A 191 -10.78 17.21 -3.23
C VAL A 191 -10.13 17.77 -4.50
N GLY A 192 -8.82 17.62 -4.63
CA GLY A 192 -8.05 17.97 -5.84
C GLY A 192 -7.88 16.80 -6.80
N PRO A 193 -7.30 17.01 -8.00
CA PRO A 193 -7.08 15.97 -9.00
C PRO A 193 -6.30 14.75 -8.50
N ALA A 194 -5.45 14.94 -7.48
CA ALA A 194 -4.64 13.89 -6.86
C ALA A 194 -5.44 12.90 -5.97
N PHE A 195 -6.72 13.20 -5.66
CA PHE A 195 -7.56 12.40 -4.76
C PHE A 195 -8.89 12.01 -5.42
N ARG A 196 -8.90 11.84 -6.74
CA ARG A 196 -10.04 11.30 -7.48
C ARG A 196 -10.16 9.81 -7.15
N ASN A 197 -11.39 9.29 -6.97
CA ASN A 197 -11.66 7.86 -6.76
C ASN A 197 -11.01 7.29 -5.48
N LEU A 198 -11.13 8.01 -4.37
CA LEU A 198 -10.60 7.64 -3.05
C LEU A 198 -11.73 7.32 -2.07
N ILE A 199 -11.65 6.16 -1.43
CA ILE A 199 -12.56 5.72 -0.36
C ILE A 199 -11.76 5.61 0.93
N ILE A 200 -12.21 6.29 1.99
CA ILE A 200 -11.60 6.20 3.32
C ILE A 200 -12.62 5.73 4.34
N PHE A 201 -12.35 4.60 4.98
CA PHE A 201 -13.12 4.15 6.13
C PHE A 201 -12.54 4.71 7.44
N SER A 202 -13.39 5.21 8.33
CA SER A 202 -12.99 5.69 9.66
C SER A 202 -14.04 5.29 10.70
N GLU A 203 -13.64 5.23 11.98
CA GLU A 203 -14.63 5.04 13.04
C GLU A 203 -15.43 6.32 13.23
N THR A 204 -16.72 6.14 13.49
CA THR A 204 -17.60 7.21 14.00
C THR A 204 -17.08 7.73 15.35
N PRO A 205 -17.37 8.99 15.71
CA PRO A 205 -17.05 9.57 17.04
C PRO A 205 -17.45 8.69 18.22
N TRP A 206 -18.57 7.99 18.09
CA TRP A 206 -19.20 7.22 19.16
C TRP A 206 -18.72 5.77 19.21
N GLY A 207 -17.91 5.34 18.23
CA GLY A 207 -17.38 3.97 18.15
C GLY A 207 -18.44 2.91 17.89
N ASP A 208 -19.65 3.31 17.49
CA ASP A 208 -20.80 2.44 17.22
C ASP A 208 -20.99 2.12 15.74
N GLY A 209 -20.19 2.74 14.87
CA GLY A 209 -20.21 2.49 13.43
C GLY A 209 -18.96 2.93 12.68
N THR A 210 -18.96 2.70 11.37
CA THR A 210 -17.90 3.07 10.42
C THR A 210 -18.43 4.11 9.44
N GLU A 211 -17.71 5.21 9.27
CA GLU A 211 -17.93 6.21 8.23
C GLU A 211 -17.09 5.88 6.99
N ALA A 212 -17.66 6.06 5.80
CA ALA A 212 -16.95 5.95 4.53
C ALA A 212 -16.93 7.31 3.81
N TRP A 213 -15.74 7.86 3.61
CA TRP A 213 -15.51 9.09 2.86
C TRP A 213 -15.16 8.72 1.42
N VAL A 214 -16.09 8.94 0.51
CA VAL A 214 -15.98 8.54 -0.90
C VAL A 214 -15.77 9.78 -1.77
N THR A 215 -14.77 9.74 -2.64
CA THR A 215 -14.58 10.73 -3.70
C THR A 215 -14.65 10.01 -5.05
N LEU A 216 -15.48 10.51 -5.98
CA LEU A 216 -15.66 9.94 -7.33
C LEU A 216 -15.87 11.07 -8.34
N GLU A 217 -15.86 10.78 -9.64
CA GLU A 217 -16.42 11.72 -10.61
C GLU A 217 -17.90 11.98 -10.33
N GLU A 218 -18.40 13.18 -10.63
CA GLU A 218 -19.82 13.53 -10.40
C GLU A 218 -20.79 12.52 -11.02
N LYS A 219 -20.49 12.04 -12.23
CA LYS A 219 -21.30 11.04 -12.93
C LYS A 219 -21.32 9.67 -12.23
N GLU A 220 -20.21 9.30 -11.60
CA GLU A 220 -20.04 8.02 -10.89
C GLU A 220 -20.62 8.09 -9.48
N MET A 221 -20.42 9.23 -8.80
CA MET A 221 -21.07 9.52 -7.52
C MET A 221 -22.58 9.47 -7.64
N ALA A 222 -23.15 10.08 -8.69
CA ALA A 222 -24.59 10.04 -8.93
C ALA A 222 -25.12 8.62 -9.13
N ILE A 223 -24.32 7.70 -9.70
CA ILE A 223 -24.70 6.29 -9.80
C ILE A 223 -24.67 5.64 -8.42
N LEU A 224 -23.57 5.79 -7.68
CA LEU A 224 -23.40 5.21 -6.35
C LEU A 224 -24.47 5.68 -5.35
N GLU A 225 -24.80 6.97 -5.35
CA GLU A 225 -25.83 7.56 -4.49
C GLU A 225 -27.24 7.04 -4.77
N ASN A 226 -27.48 6.48 -5.95
CA ASN A 226 -28.77 5.88 -6.34
C ASN A 226 -28.73 4.35 -6.40
N ASP A 227 -27.61 3.73 -6.04
CA ASP A 227 -27.45 2.28 -6.09
C ASP A 227 -28.20 1.60 -4.92
N PRO A 228 -29.16 0.71 -5.21
CA PRO A 228 -29.99 0.10 -4.16
C PRO A 228 -29.23 -0.88 -3.27
N GLU A 229 -28.17 -1.52 -3.77
CA GLU A 229 -27.33 -2.44 -2.98
C GLU A 229 -26.45 -1.66 -2.01
N PHE A 230 -25.90 -0.53 -2.47
CA PHE A 230 -25.13 0.39 -1.64
C PHE A 230 -26.01 1.01 -0.55
N LEU A 231 -27.18 1.54 -0.91
CA LEU A 231 -28.13 2.15 0.03
C LEU A 231 -28.73 1.17 1.03
N ALA A 232 -28.73 -0.14 0.74
CA ALA A 232 -29.13 -1.16 1.70
C ALA A 232 -28.12 -1.28 2.87
N CYS A 233 -26.87 -0.85 2.66
CA CYS A 233 -25.78 -1.02 3.61
C CYS A 233 -25.23 0.30 4.18
N ALA A 234 -25.56 1.46 3.57
CA ALA A 234 -24.99 2.75 3.93
C ALA A 234 -26.04 3.87 3.95
N SER A 235 -25.90 4.79 4.92
CA SER A 235 -26.63 6.07 4.94
C SER A 235 -25.78 7.17 4.31
N LEU A 236 -26.34 7.89 3.34
CA LEU A 236 -25.63 8.99 2.67
C LEU A 236 -25.51 10.22 3.58
N ASN A 237 -24.30 10.77 3.67
CA ASN A 237 -24.00 12.07 4.28
C ASN A 237 -24.76 12.37 5.59
N PRO A 238 -24.66 11.51 6.62
CA PRO A 238 -25.35 11.72 7.88
C PRO A 238 -24.86 13.01 8.58
N SER A 239 -25.76 13.71 9.26
CA SER A 239 -25.42 14.90 10.04
C SER A 239 -24.68 14.53 11.32
N ILE A 240 -23.57 15.23 11.62
CA ILE A 240 -22.84 15.06 12.88
C ILE A 240 -23.57 15.85 13.98
N SER A 241 -24.26 15.15 14.88
CA SER A 241 -24.93 15.77 16.02
C SER A 241 -24.02 15.79 17.25
N ILE A 242 -23.48 16.95 17.60
CA ILE A 242 -22.71 17.13 18.83
C ILE A 242 -23.69 17.48 19.96
N SER A 243 -23.98 16.53 20.85
CA SER A 243 -24.62 16.84 22.13
C SER A 243 -23.54 17.38 23.07
N LEU A 244 -23.47 18.71 23.18
CA LEU A 244 -22.65 19.40 24.18
C LEU A 244 -23.19 19.19 25.61
#